data_AF-A0A3M1G3A1-F1
#
_entry.id   AF-A0A3M1G3A1-F1
#
_cell.length_a   1.000
_cell.length_b   1.000
_cell.length_c   1.000
_cell.angle_alpha   90.00
_cell.angle_beta   90.00
_cell.angle_gamma   90.00
#
_symmetry.space_group_name_H-M   'P 1'
#
loop_
_entity.id
_entity.type
_entity.pdbx_description
1 polymer ?
#
loop_
_entity_poly.entity_id
_entity_poly.type
_entity_poly.pdbx_seq_one_letter_code
_entity_poly.pdbx_strand_id
1 'polypeptide(L)'
;MTTRVGSIRRQRRLALTFRLVLALVMLVYALFPVVWIFSASLDPRNSLVNQSLIPPHASFENYAKLFNSDLFDFRQWLINSTRIALVTTVLALLLTAFAAYAFSRFRFRGRRSLLQTILLIQVFPNFLNMVALFLILQQL
;
A
#
# COMPACT_ATOMS: atom_id res chain seq x y z
N MET A 1 -52.60 -15.55 -14.91
CA MET A 1 -51.47 -14.57 -14.93
C MET A 1 -51.29 -14.05 -13.51
N THR A 2 -50.05 -13.91 -13.01
CA THR A 2 -49.62 -13.35 -11.69
C THR A 2 -49.24 -14.33 -10.55
N THR A 3 -48.03 -14.93 -10.58
CA THR A 3 -47.28 -15.34 -9.36
C THR A 3 -45.82 -15.73 -9.67
N ARG A 4 -44.96 -14.80 -10.13
CA ARG A 4 -43.49 -15.04 -10.22
C ARG A 4 -42.59 -13.86 -9.84
N VAL A 5 -43.13 -12.82 -9.19
CA VAL A 5 -42.37 -11.60 -8.86
C VAL A 5 -41.67 -11.68 -7.49
N GLY A 6 -42.12 -12.55 -6.57
CA GLY A 6 -41.56 -12.70 -5.22
C GLY A 6 -40.18 -13.38 -5.15
N SER A 7 -39.89 -14.33 -6.04
CA SER A 7 -38.65 -15.12 -6.00
C SER A 7 -37.42 -14.30 -6.41
N ILE A 8 -37.55 -13.42 -7.41
CA ILE A 8 -36.44 -12.58 -7.91
C ILE A 8 -36.00 -11.58 -6.84
N ARG A 9 -36.94 -10.96 -6.10
CA ARG A 9 -36.60 -10.01 -5.01
C ARG A 9 -35.93 -10.71 -3.83
N ARG A 10 -36.38 -11.92 -3.46
CA ARG A 10 -35.77 -12.71 -2.37
C ARG A 10 -34.38 -13.22 -2.75
N GLN A 11 -34.20 -13.73 -3.97
CA GLN A 11 -32.88 -14.15 -4.48
C GLN A 11 -31.89 -12.98 -4.54
N ARG A 12 -32.34 -11.79 -4.98
CA ARG A 12 -31.49 -10.58 -4.96
C ARG A 12 -31.10 -10.17 -3.55
N ARG A 13 -32.02 -10.18 -2.57
CA ARG A 13 -31.71 -9.86 -1.17
C ARG A 13 -30.71 -10.84 -0.57
N LEU A 14 -30.90 -12.14 -0.78
CA LEU A 14 -29.97 -13.18 -0.31
C LEU A 14 -28.58 -13.03 -0.93
N ALA A 15 -28.50 -12.77 -2.23
CA ALA A 15 -27.23 -12.52 -2.90
C ALA A 15 -26.52 -11.25 -2.38
N LEU A 16 -27.27 -10.19 -2.09
CA LEU A 16 -26.73 -8.97 -1.49
C LEU A 16 -26.23 -9.21 -0.07
N THR A 17 -27.02 -9.87 0.78
CA THR A 17 -26.61 -10.22 2.14
C THR A 17 -25.36 -11.09 2.13
N PHE A 18 -25.30 -12.10 1.25
CA PHE A 18 -24.11 -12.94 1.11
C PHE A 18 -22.87 -12.12 0.70
N ARG A 19 -22.99 -11.23 -0.30
CA ARG A 19 -21.89 -10.34 -0.71
C ARG A 19 -21.42 -9.42 0.42
N LEU A 20 -22.36 -8.87 1.20
CA LEU A 20 -22.03 -8.01 2.33
C LEU A 20 -21.34 -8.78 3.46
N VAL A 21 -21.81 -9.97 3.79
CA VAL A 21 -21.16 -10.85 4.77
C VAL A 21 -19.76 -11.24 4.30
N LEU A 22 -19.61 -11.64 3.04
CA LEU A 22 -18.30 -11.96 2.47
C LEU A 22 -17.35 -10.75 2.50
N ALA A 23 -17.85 -9.57 2.12
CA ALA A 23 -17.07 -8.33 2.17
C ALA A 23 -16.64 -7.99 3.61
N LEU A 24 -17.53 -8.20 4.59
CA LEU A 24 -17.21 -7.99 6.01
C LEU A 24 -16.13 -8.96 6.49
N VAL A 25 -16.23 -10.24 6.13
CA VAL A 25 -15.21 -11.25 6.48
C VAL A 25 -13.86 -10.89 5.86
N MET A 26 -13.83 -10.50 4.58
CA MET A 26 -12.62 -10.05 3.90
C MET A 26 -12.03 -8.79 4.56
N LEU A 27 -12.88 -7.85 4.97
CA LEU A 27 -12.46 -6.64 5.67
C LEU A 27 -11.81 -6.97 7.03
N VAL A 28 -12.44 -7.83 7.84
CA VAL A 28 -11.89 -8.26 9.13
C VAL A 28 -10.54 -8.96 8.92
N TYR A 29 -10.45 -9.86 7.94
CA TYR A 29 -9.20 -10.55 7.61
C TYR A 29 -8.10 -9.58 7.18
N ALA A 30 -8.41 -8.59 6.33
CA ALA A 30 -7.45 -7.60 5.86
C ALA A 30 -7.00 -6.61 6.97
N LEU A 31 -7.90 -6.27 7.89
CA LEU A 31 -7.60 -5.35 9.00
C LEU A 31 -6.92 -6.03 10.18
N PHE A 32 -7.07 -7.34 10.35
CA PHE A 32 -6.46 -8.10 11.45
C PHE A 32 -4.95 -7.78 11.66
N PRO A 33 -4.07 -7.86 10.64
CA PRO A 33 -2.66 -7.54 10.83
C PRO A 33 -2.42 -6.06 11.18
N VAL A 34 -3.26 -5.13 10.70
CA VAL A 34 -3.16 -3.70 11.04
C VAL A 34 -3.47 -3.48 12.51
N VAL A 35 -4.55 -4.09 13.00
CA VAL A 35 -4.90 -4.04 14.43
C VAL A 35 -3.81 -4.68 15.29
N TRP A 36 -3.21 -5.77 14.83
CA TRP A 36 -2.10 -6.42 15.51
C TRP A 36 -0.87 -5.52 15.65
N ILE A 37 -0.47 -4.83 14.58
CA ILE A 37 0.65 -3.88 14.59
C ILE A 37 0.36 -2.67 15.48
N PHE A 38 -0.88 -2.16 15.44
CA PHE A 38 -1.29 -1.05 16.30
C PHE A 38 -1.29 -1.44 17.79
N SER A 39 -1.68 -2.66 18.09
CA SER A 39 -1.57 -3.22 19.44
C SER A 39 -0.09 -3.34 19.87
N ALA A 40 0.77 -3.81 18.97
CA ALA A 40 2.22 -3.92 19.20
C ALA A 40 2.84 -2.58 19.56
N SER A 41 2.47 -1.50 18.88
CA SER A 41 3.05 -0.18 19.10
C SER A 41 2.69 0.41 20.46
N LEU A 42 1.64 -0.10 21.12
CA LEU A 42 1.22 0.27 22.47
C LEU A 42 1.84 -0.59 23.57
N ASP A 43 2.52 -1.72 23.24
CA ASP A 43 3.14 -2.57 24.26
C ASP A 43 4.52 -2.03 24.66
N PRO A 44 4.75 -1.61 25.91
CA PRO A 44 6.03 -1.04 26.35
C PRO A 44 7.14 -2.09 26.53
N ARG A 45 6.81 -3.40 26.48
CA ARG A 45 7.73 -4.48 26.88
C ARG A 45 8.77 -4.86 25.81
N ASN A 46 8.71 -4.24 24.63
CA ASN A 46 9.60 -4.48 23.47
C ASN A 46 9.85 -5.98 23.18
N SER A 47 8.86 -6.83 23.48
CA SER A 47 8.95 -8.29 23.41
C SER A 47 7.78 -8.86 22.64
N LEU A 48 8.10 -9.53 21.53
CA LEU A 48 7.11 -10.17 20.64
C LEU A 48 6.64 -11.54 21.17
N VAL A 49 7.33 -12.10 22.16
CA VAL A 49 7.18 -13.51 22.57
C VAL A 49 5.86 -13.77 23.31
N ASN A 50 5.27 -12.75 23.95
CA ASN A 50 4.01 -12.88 24.71
C ASN A 50 3.01 -11.76 24.36
N GLN A 51 2.99 -11.35 23.09
CA GLN A 51 2.15 -10.24 22.67
C GLN A 51 0.69 -10.68 22.52
N SER A 52 -0.20 -9.94 23.17
CA SER A 52 -1.65 -10.12 23.13
C SER A 52 -2.28 -9.00 22.30
N LEU A 53 -3.45 -9.25 21.69
CA LEU A 53 -4.16 -8.25 20.89
C LEU A 53 -4.50 -6.98 21.69
N ILE A 54 -4.71 -7.12 23.00
CA ILE A 54 -4.79 -5.99 23.94
C ILE A 54 -3.67 -6.19 24.97
N PRO A 55 -2.59 -5.38 24.93
CA PRO A 55 -1.49 -5.51 25.87
C PRO A 55 -1.96 -5.16 27.29
N PRO A 56 -1.59 -5.94 28.32
CA PRO A 56 -1.99 -5.67 29.71
C PRO A 56 -1.45 -4.32 30.26
N HIS A 57 -0.47 -3.71 29.60
CA HIS A 57 0.11 -2.42 29.94
C HIS A 57 0.16 -1.48 28.73
N ALA A 58 -0.91 -1.40 27.95
CA ALA A 58 -0.97 -0.51 26.79
C ALA A 58 -0.63 0.94 27.19
N SER A 59 0.38 1.53 26.56
CA SER A 59 0.85 2.88 26.85
C SER A 59 1.32 3.61 25.59
N PHE A 60 1.37 4.94 25.65
CA PHE A 60 1.93 5.78 24.58
C PHE A 60 3.42 6.06 24.78
N GLU A 61 4.09 5.35 25.70
CA GLU A 61 5.49 5.57 26.04
C GLU A 61 6.41 5.34 24.85
N ASN A 62 6.13 4.35 24.01
CA ASN A 62 6.87 4.10 22.77
C ASN A 62 6.83 5.31 21.82
N TYR A 63 5.69 5.98 21.70
CA TYR A 63 5.57 7.20 20.89
C TYR A 63 6.29 8.39 21.54
N ALA A 64 6.19 8.55 22.85
CA ALA A 64 6.91 9.60 23.57
C ALA A 64 8.44 9.42 23.42
N LYS A 65 8.94 8.20 23.54
CA LYS A 65 10.34 7.85 23.24
C LYS A 65 10.69 8.13 21.78
N LEU A 66 9.80 7.80 20.84
CA LEU A 66 10.02 8.00 19.41
C LEU A 66 10.26 9.47 19.03
N PHE A 67 9.51 10.39 19.62
CA PHE A 67 9.60 11.82 19.30
C PHE A 67 10.56 12.63 20.19
N ASN A 68 10.93 12.12 21.37
CA ASN A 68 11.82 12.83 22.32
C ASN A 68 13.18 12.16 22.53
N SER A 69 13.57 11.18 21.69
CA SER A 69 14.87 10.53 21.81
C SER A 69 15.97 11.34 21.12
N ASP A 70 17.10 11.51 21.80
CA ASP A 70 18.33 12.07 21.23
C ASP A 70 19.09 11.06 20.33
N LEU A 71 18.71 9.78 20.36
CA LEU A 71 19.39 8.71 19.61
C LEU A 71 18.93 8.64 18.15
N PHE A 72 17.72 9.09 17.84
CA PHE A 72 17.14 9.02 16.50
C PHE A 72 16.20 10.19 16.23
N ASP A 73 16.45 10.94 15.17
CA ASP A 73 15.57 12.03 14.74
C ASP A 73 14.44 11.52 13.84
N PHE A 74 13.46 10.87 14.49
CA PHE A 74 12.29 10.34 13.80
C PHE A 74 11.52 11.43 13.04
N ARG A 75 11.46 12.65 13.57
CA ARG A 75 10.76 13.77 12.93
C ARG A 75 11.40 14.13 11.60
N GLN A 76 12.73 14.21 11.54
CA GLN A 76 13.43 14.41 10.28
C GLN A 76 13.22 13.26 9.30
N TRP A 77 13.27 12.01 9.76
CA TRP A 77 13.04 10.85 8.89
C TRP A 77 11.64 10.86 8.27
N LEU A 78 10.62 11.21 9.05
CA LEU A 78 9.25 11.33 8.58
C LEU A 78 9.11 12.45 7.54
N ILE A 79 9.70 13.62 7.80
CA ILE A 79 9.67 14.77 6.89
C ILE A 79 10.42 14.45 5.60
N ASN A 80 11.61 13.87 5.67
CA ASN A 80 12.41 13.50 4.51
C ASN A 80 11.68 12.48 3.65
N SER A 81 11.15 11.41 4.26
CA SER A 81 10.38 10.38 3.55
C SER A 81 9.14 10.96 2.87
N THR A 82 8.39 11.81 3.58
CA THR A 82 7.18 12.45 3.04
C THR A 82 7.53 13.39 1.88
N ARG A 83 8.57 14.21 2.01
CA ARG A 83 9.03 15.12 0.95
C ARG A 83 9.45 14.34 -0.30
N ILE A 84 10.28 13.30 -0.14
CA ILE A 84 10.72 12.46 -1.25
C ILE A 84 9.52 11.78 -1.91
N ALA A 85 8.61 11.20 -1.14
CA ALA A 85 7.43 10.53 -1.67
C ALA A 85 6.51 11.50 -2.45
N LEU A 86 6.29 12.72 -1.93
CA LEU A 86 5.46 13.72 -2.61
C LEU A 86 6.10 14.19 -3.91
N VAL A 87 7.38 14.57 -3.89
CA VAL A 87 8.09 15.05 -5.09
C VAL A 87 8.15 13.96 -6.15
N THR A 88 8.50 12.73 -5.76
CA THR A 88 8.54 11.60 -6.70
C THR A 88 7.17 11.28 -7.26
N THR A 89 6.10 11.28 -6.45
CA THR A 89 4.73 11.03 -6.91
C THR A 89 4.27 12.09 -7.92
N VAL A 90 4.48 13.37 -7.64
CA VAL A 90 4.08 14.46 -8.54
C VAL A 90 4.81 14.36 -9.87
N LEU A 91 6.15 14.22 -9.85
CA LEU A 91 6.95 14.13 -11.06
C LEU A 91 6.60 12.88 -11.87
N ALA A 92 6.47 11.72 -11.20
CA ALA A 92 6.10 10.47 -11.86
C ALA A 92 4.70 10.56 -12.47
N LEU A 93 3.70 11.10 -11.77
CA LEU A 93 2.36 11.26 -12.31
C LEU A 93 2.34 12.18 -13.53
N LEU A 94 3.04 13.31 -13.49
CA LEU A 94 3.10 14.22 -14.65
C LEU A 94 3.69 13.50 -15.88
N LEU A 95 4.85 12.87 -15.73
CA LEU A 95 5.51 12.16 -16.83
C LEU A 95 4.69 10.98 -17.35
N THR A 96 4.18 10.15 -16.43
CA THR A 96 3.42 8.95 -16.79
C THR A 96 2.05 9.30 -17.36
N ALA A 97 1.40 10.37 -16.92
CA ALA A 97 0.14 10.84 -17.50
C ALA A 97 0.31 11.29 -18.95
N PHE A 98 1.36 12.06 -19.25
CA PHE A 98 1.64 12.46 -20.63
C PHE A 98 1.97 11.26 -21.53
N ALA A 99 2.81 10.34 -21.03
CA ALA A 99 3.11 9.11 -21.75
C ALA A 99 1.84 8.27 -21.97
N ALA A 100 1.05 8.03 -20.93
CA ALA A 100 -0.19 7.26 -21.00
C ALA A 100 -1.21 7.91 -21.94
N TYR A 101 -1.32 9.24 -21.98
CA TYR A 101 -2.17 9.95 -22.92
C TYR A 101 -1.72 9.70 -24.37
N ALA A 102 -0.42 9.83 -24.64
CA ALA A 102 0.12 9.57 -25.98
C ALA A 102 -0.12 8.11 -26.41
N PHE A 103 0.15 7.16 -25.51
CA PHE A 103 -0.09 5.74 -25.75
C PHE A 103 -1.56 5.38 -25.83
N SER A 104 -2.49 6.09 -25.20
CA SER A 104 -3.91 5.77 -25.25
C SER A 104 -4.58 6.39 -26.49
N ARG A 105 -4.30 7.66 -26.79
CA ARG A 105 -5.02 8.44 -27.79
C ARG A 105 -4.39 8.44 -29.19
N PHE A 106 -3.06 8.43 -29.30
CA PHE A 106 -2.39 8.49 -30.60
C PHE A 106 -2.14 7.11 -31.19
N ARG A 107 -2.18 7.04 -32.53
CA ARG A 107 -1.84 5.85 -33.32
C ARG A 107 -0.54 6.13 -34.06
N PHE A 108 0.57 5.60 -33.56
CA PHE A 108 1.91 5.77 -34.14
C PHE A 108 2.58 4.40 -34.35
N ARG A 109 3.55 4.36 -35.26
CA ARG A 109 4.29 3.14 -35.62
C ARG A 109 5.20 2.73 -34.46
N GLY A 110 5.17 1.46 -34.06
CA GLY A 110 5.96 0.93 -32.94
C GLY A 110 5.29 0.96 -31.55
N ARG A 111 4.07 1.50 -31.42
CA ARG A 111 3.30 1.58 -30.16
C ARG A 111 3.27 0.26 -29.36
N ARG A 112 2.95 -0.86 -30.02
CA ARG A 112 2.84 -2.17 -29.37
C ARG A 112 4.20 -2.67 -28.86
N SER A 113 5.25 -2.53 -29.67
CA SER A 113 6.60 -2.93 -29.29
C SER A 113 7.09 -2.13 -28.08
N LEU A 114 6.88 -0.81 -28.06
CA LEU A 114 7.27 0.03 -26.93
C LEU A 114 6.55 -0.35 -25.64
N LEU A 115 5.24 -0.59 -25.69
CA LEU A 115 4.49 -1.06 -24.52
C LEU A 115 5.04 -2.39 -24.01
N GLN A 116 5.36 -3.33 -24.90
CA GLN A 116 5.96 -4.61 -24.53
C GLN A 116 7.36 -4.42 -23.91
N THR A 117 8.21 -3.56 -24.47
CA THR A 117 9.52 -3.25 -23.91
C THR A 117 9.42 -2.65 -22.51
N ILE A 118 8.49 -1.71 -22.29
CA ILE A 118 8.26 -1.12 -20.96
C ILE A 118 7.86 -2.20 -19.95
N LEU A 119 6.95 -3.11 -20.32
CA LEU A 119 6.54 -4.22 -19.46
C LEU A 119 7.71 -5.16 -19.16
N LEU A 120 8.55 -5.48 -20.14
CA LEU A 120 9.71 -6.34 -19.94
C LEU A 120 10.73 -5.70 -18.98
N ILE A 121 10.98 -4.39 -19.11
CA ILE A 121 11.87 -3.66 -18.20
C ILE A 121 11.29 -3.65 -16.77
N GLN A 122 9.97 -3.53 -16.59
CA GLN A 122 9.35 -3.52 -15.26
C GLN A 122 9.44 -4.87 -14.52
N VAL A 123 9.59 -5.98 -15.25
CA VAL A 123 9.80 -7.31 -14.63
C VAL A 123 11.22 -7.46 -14.08
N PHE A 124 12.15 -6.58 -14.46
CA PHE A 124 13.52 -6.62 -13.97
C PHE A 124 13.57 -6.42 -12.44
N PRO A 125 14.34 -7.24 -11.69
CA PRO A 125 14.31 -7.22 -10.25
C PRO A 125 14.89 -5.92 -9.68
N ASN A 126 14.10 -5.25 -8.84
CA ASN A 126 14.47 -3.96 -8.23
C ASN A 126 15.76 -4.02 -7.39
N PHE A 127 16.10 -5.16 -6.78
CA PHE A 127 17.33 -5.28 -5.99
C PHE A 127 18.60 -5.13 -6.84
N LEU A 128 18.62 -5.64 -8.07
CA LEU A 128 19.77 -5.46 -8.99
C LEU A 128 19.94 -3.99 -9.39
N ASN A 129 18.84 -3.26 -9.51
CA ASN A 129 18.87 -1.83 -9.80
C ASN A 129 19.56 -1.04 -8.67
N MET A 130 19.38 -1.45 -7.41
CA MET A 130 20.03 -0.79 -6.26
C MET A 130 21.57 -0.83 -6.36
N VAL A 131 22.13 -1.99 -6.72
CA VAL A 131 23.58 -2.15 -6.90
C VAL A 131 24.09 -1.27 -8.04
N ALA A 132 23.39 -1.27 -9.17
CA ALA A 132 23.77 -0.46 -10.33
C ALA A 132 23.75 1.05 -10.01
N LEU A 133 22.69 1.53 -9.36
CA LEU A 133 22.59 2.93 -8.94
C LEU A 133 23.68 3.33 -7.95
N PHE A 134 24.02 2.46 -7.00
CA PHE A 134 25.11 2.71 -6.05
C PHE A 134 26.45 2.90 -6.78
N LEU A 135 26.78 2.01 -7.74
CA LEU A 135 28.02 2.11 -8.51
C LEU A 135 28.06 3.39 -9.35
N ILE A 136 26.94 3.80 -9.95
CA ILE A 136 26.85 5.05 -10.73
C ILE A 136 27.06 6.27 -9.81
N LEU A 137 26.41 6.29 -8.64
CA LEU A 137 26.53 7.39 -7.68
C LEU A 137 27.93 7.47 -7.04
N GLN A 138 28.62 6.35 -6.90
CA GLN A 138 29.99 6.33 -6.38
C GLN A 138 31.02 6.86 -7.40
N GLN A 139 30.73 6.74 -8.69
CA GLN A 139 31.59 7.26 -9.76
C GLN A 139 31.39 8.76 -10.03
N LEU A 140 30.35 9.36 -9.45
CA LEU A 140 30.04 10.79 -9.51
C LEU A 140 30.70 11.53 -8.33
#